data_AF-A0A661W088-F1
#
_entry.id   AF-A0A661W088-F1
#
_cell.length_a   1.000
_cell.length_b   1.000
_cell.length_c   1.000
_cell.angle_alpha   90.00
_cell.angle_beta   90.00
_cell.angle_gamma   90.00
#
_symmetry.space_group_name_H-M   'P 1'
#
loop_
_entity.id
_entity.type
_entity.pdbx_description
1 polymer ?
#
loop_
_entity_poly.entity_id
_entity_poly.type
_entity_poly.pdbx_seq_one_letter_code
_entity_poly.pdbx_strand_id
1 'polypeptide(L)' 'MAGKVACRRHRLLRLLREAADQAAAPTVPALAAALDVSERTVKRDLAALRAAGHDVHTRGSR' A
#
# COMPACT_ATOMS: atom_id res chain seq x y z
N MET A 1 15.27 -6.54 -14.54
CA MET A 1 15.38 -5.57 -13.42
C MET A 1 13.98 -5.17 -12.99
N ALA A 2 13.50 -5.64 -11.83
CA ALA A 2 12.22 -5.16 -11.31
C ALA A 2 12.35 -3.66 -11.03
N GLY A 3 11.64 -2.81 -11.79
CA GLY A 3 11.76 -1.36 -11.69
C GLY A 3 11.38 -0.84 -10.31
N LYS A 4 11.78 0.40 -9.97
CA LYS A 4 11.50 1.03 -8.66
C LYS A 4 10.04 0.87 -8.18
N VAL A 5 9.08 0.85 -9.11
CA VAL A 5 7.66 0.61 -8.84
C VAL A 5 7.38 -0.78 -8.28
N ALA A 6 8.01 -1.82 -8.82
CA ALA A 6 7.84 -3.20 -8.35
C ALA A 6 8.37 -3.37 -6.92
N CYS A 7 9.55 -2.81 -6.60
CA CYS A 7 10.07 -2.80 -5.23
C CYS A 7 9.14 -2.08 -4.26
N ARG A 8 8.58 -0.93 -4.67
CA ARG A 8 7.64 -0.17 -3.83
C ARG A 8 6.35 -0.94 -3.56
N ARG A 9 5.77 -1.56 -4.59
CA ARG A 9 4.57 -2.40 -4.45
C ARG A 9 4.81 -3.60 -3.55
N HIS A 10 5.98 -4.23 -3.65
CA HIS A 10 6.36 -5.32 -2.76
C HIS A 10 6.44 -4.87 -1.30
N ARG A 11 7.06 -3.70 -1.02
CA ARG A 11 7.05 -3.12 0.33
C ARG A 11 5.65 -2.75 0.82
N LEU A 12 4.80 -2.20 -0.05
CA LEU A 12 3.42 -1.85 0.30
C LEU A 12 2.63 -3.11 0.71
N LEU A 13 2.76 -4.21 -0.04
CA LEU A 13 2.13 -5.49 0.31
C LEU A 13 2.62 -6.02 1.66
N ARG A 14 3.92 -5.93 1.92
CA ARG A 14 4.50 -6.33 3.19
C ARG A 14 3.92 -5.52 4.36
N LEU A 15 3.85 -4.19 4.24
CA LEU A 15 3.25 -3.31 5.25
C LEU A 15 1.77 -3.61 5.47
N LEU A 16 1.02 -3.84 4.39
CA LEU A 16 -0.40 -4.21 4.50
C LEU A 16 -0.59 -5.55 5.22
N ARG A 17 0.30 -6.52 4.99
CA ARG A 17 0.25 -7.80 5.68
C ARG A 17 0.57 -7.66 7.17
N GLU A 18 1.62 -6.92 7.51
CA GLU A 18 2.00 -6.65 8.90
C GLU A 18 0.88 -5.92 9.65
N ALA A 19 0.22 -4.96 9.00
CA ALA A 19 -0.91 -4.26 9.60
C ALA A 19 -2.14 -5.18 9.78
N ALA A 20 -2.42 -6.06 8.81
CA ALA A 20 -3.47 -7.08 8.93
C ALA A 20 -3.20 -8.05 10.10
N ASP A 21 -1.96 -8.51 10.26
CA ASP A 21 -1.54 -9.36 11.38
C ASP A 21 -1.68 -8.63 12.74
N GLN A 22 -1.53 -7.31 12.76
CA GLN A 22 -1.76 -6.46 13.95
C GLN A 22 -3.24 -6.08 14.14
N ALA A 23 -4.16 -6.62 13.35
CA ALA A 23 -5.58 -6.23 13.31
C ALA A 23 -5.79 -4.70 13.13
N ALA A 24 -4.81 -4.02 12.55
CA ALA A 24 -4.83 -2.59 12.29
C ALA A 24 -5.05 -2.36 10.80
N ALA A 25 -6.07 -1.59 10.43
CA ALA A 25 -6.22 -1.15 9.05
C ALA A 25 -5.39 0.14 8.85
N PRO A 26 -4.30 0.10 8.07
CA PRO A 26 -3.43 1.25 7.89
C PRO A 26 -4.15 2.31 7.05
N THR A 27 -3.90 3.59 7.35
CA THR A 27 -4.44 4.72 6.59
C THR A 27 -3.51 5.08 5.44
N VAL A 28 -4.05 5.69 4.38
CA VAL A 28 -3.25 6.14 3.22
C VAL A 28 -2.11 7.10 3.63
N PRO A 29 -2.32 8.08 4.53
CA PRO A 29 -1.23 8.96 5.02
C PRO A 29 -0.13 8.19 5.77
N ALA A 30 -0.49 7.19 6.58
CA ALA A 30 0.51 6.38 7.29
C ALA A 30 1.36 5.55 6.33
N LEU A 31 0.75 4.95 5.30
CA LEU A 31 1.47 4.22 4.24
C LEU A 31 2.37 5.14 3.42
N ALA A 32 1.92 6.37 3.15
CA ALA A 32 2.69 7.39 2.44
C ALA A 32 3.96 7.77 3.22
N ALA A 33 3.82 8.02 4.53
CA ALA A 33 4.94 8.30 5.41
C ALA A 33 5.92 7.12 5.52
N ALA A 34 5.42 5.89 5.68
CA ALA A 34 6.28 4.70 5.80
C ALA A 34 7.06 4.36 4.53
N LEU A 35 6.54 4.76 3.36
CA LEU A 35 7.18 4.53 2.06
C LEU A 35 7.93 5.74 1.50
N ASP A 36 7.90 6.87 2.19
CA ASP A 36 8.46 8.16 1.77
C ASP A 36 7.97 8.58 0.36
N VAL A 37 6.65 8.50 0.14
CA VAL A 37 6.01 8.88 -1.13
C VAL A 37 4.73 9.67 -0.88
N SER A 38 4.23 10.35 -1.92
CA SER A 38 2.95 11.06 -1.81
C SER A 38 1.76 10.10 -1.65
N GLU A 39 0.71 10.55 -0.96
CA GLU A 39 -0.57 9.81 -0.88
C GLU A 39 -1.15 9.47 -2.26
N ARG A 40 -0.98 10.35 -3.26
CA ARG A 40 -1.41 10.10 -4.64
C ARG A 40 -0.68 8.91 -5.24
N THR A 41 0.61 8.75 -4.95
CA THR A 41 1.41 7.59 -5.36
C THR A 41 0.89 6.33 -4.71
N VAL A 42 0.61 6.37 -3.40
CA VAL A 42 0.05 5.24 -2.65
C VAL A 42 -1.31 4.82 -3.22
N LYS A 43 -2.23 5.78 -3.44
CA LYS A 43 -3.54 5.50 -4.05
C LYS A 43 -3.42 4.84 -5.42
N ARG A 44 -2.47 5.30 -6.25
CA ARG A 44 -2.21 4.70 -7.56
C ARG A 44 -1.66 3.28 -7.46
N ASP A 45 -0.78 3.01 -6.50
CA ASP A 45 -0.25 1.66 -6.30
C ASP A 45 -1.30 0.72 -5.69
N LEU A 46 -2.13 1.20 -4.76
CA LEU A 46 -3.28 0.45 -4.24
C LEU A 46 -4.24 0.09 -5.37
N ALA A 47 -4.56 1.03 -6.28
CA ALA A 47 -5.39 0.74 -7.45
C ALA A 47 -4.74 -0.31 -8.37
N ALA A 48 -3.44 -0.23 -8.60
CA ALA A 48 -2.70 -1.21 -9.39
C ALA A 48 -2.68 -2.60 -8.73
N LEU A 49 -2.60 -2.66 -7.40
CA LEU A 49 -2.65 -3.91 -6.63
C LEU A 49 -4.05 -4.53 -6.64
N ARG A 50 -5.12 -3.72 -6.52
CA ARG A 50 -6.51 -4.21 -6.70
C ARG A 50 -6.72 -4.77 -8.10
N ALA A 51 -6.25 -4.07 -9.13
CA ALA A 51 -6.33 -4.55 -10.52
C ALA A 51 -5.54 -5.85 -10.74
N ALA A 52 -4.48 -6.09 -9.96
CA ALA A 52 -3.72 -7.34 -9.96
C ALA A 52 -4.35 -8.46 -9.10
N GLY A 53 -5.51 -8.22 -8.48
CA GLY A 53 -6.23 -9.21 -7.67
C GLY A 53 -5.78 -9.28 -6.20
N HIS A 54 -4.96 -8.34 -5.73
CA HIS A 54 -4.60 -8.28 -4.31
C HIS A 54 -5.69 -7.59 -3.50
N ASP A 55 -6.07 -8.23 -2.40
CA ASP A 55 -7.02 -7.68 -1.46
C ASP A 55 -6.36 -6.64 -0.54
N VAL A 56 -6.45 -5.36 -0.92
CA VAL A 56 -5.81 -4.25 -0.22
C VAL A 56 -6.83 -3.39 0.52
N HIS A 57 -7.01 -3.70 1.81
CA HIS A 57 -7.88 -2.97 2.71
C HIS A 57 -7.11 -1.86 3.45
N THR A 58 -7.53 -0.61 3.26
CA THR A 58 -7.02 0.56 3.98
C THR A 58 -8.17 1.25 4.69
N ARG A 59 -7.98 1.70 5.94
CA ARG A 59 -9.00 2.48 6.66
C ARG A 59 -9.01 3.92 6.14
N GLY A 60 -10.20 4.46 5.91
CA GLY A 60 -10.37 5.85 5.48
C GLY A 60 -10.23 6.02 3.97
N SER A 61 -11.16 5.43 3.22
CA SER A 61 -11.57 5.98 1.92
C SER A 61 -13.00 6.48 2.12
N ARG A 62 -13.15 7.80 2.29
CA ARG A 62 -14.42 8.48 2.03
C ARG A 62 -14.45 8.87 0.57
#